data_AF-A0A4R3PQL2-F1
#
_entry.id   AF-A0A4R3PQL2-F1
#
_cell.length_a   1.000
_cell.length_b   1.000
_cell.length_c   1.000
_cell.angle_alpha   90.00
_cell.angle_beta   90.00
_cell.angle_gamma   90.00
#
_symmetry.space_group_name_H-M   'P 1'
#
loop_
_entity.id
_entity.type
_entity.pdbx_description
1 polymer ?
#
loop_
_entity_poly.entity_id
_entity_poly.type
_entity_poly.pdbx_seq_one_letter_code
_entity_poly.pdbx_strand_id
1 'polypeptide(L)'
;GRKRHILVDTLGMLLKAEVHSAGIQDRDGAALVFDRLVNRFPFIEKICGDGGYQGPTVEEASPRSMEIVKRNQAGFQVLPKRWIVERTLAWLGINRRMAKDFERFSGTSLAFIQTAMIKLMTRRLARYPLS
;
A
#
# COMPACT_ATOMS: atom_id res chain seq x y z
N GLY A 1 -5.21 5.25 17.40
CA GLY A 1 -4.35 5.43 16.21
C GLY A 1 -5.04 4.89 14.98
N ARG A 2 -4.49 5.13 13.79
CA ARG A 2 -5.01 4.63 12.50
C ARG A 2 -4.02 3.74 11.81
N LYS A 3 -4.54 2.77 11.06
CA LYS A 3 -3.77 1.92 10.15
C LYS A 3 -4.03 2.34 8.71
N ARG A 4 -2.98 2.24 7.89
CA ARG A 4 -2.99 2.60 6.48
C ARG A 4 -2.53 1.36 5.72
N HIS A 5 -3.43 0.80 4.92
CA HIS A 5 -3.11 -0.30 4.02
C HIS A 5 -3.00 0.28 2.62
N ILE A 6 -1.89 0.01 1.93
CA ILE A 6 -1.67 0.48 0.56
C ILE A 6 -1.32 -0.70 -0.33
N LEU A 7 -1.85 -0.67 -1.55
CA LEU A 7 -1.44 -1.50 -2.65
C LEU A 7 -0.76 -0.62 -3.70
N VAL A 8 0.43 -1.03 -4.10
CA VAL A 8 1.27 -0.29 -5.06
C VAL A 8 1.76 -1.22 -6.14
N ASP A 9 2.07 -0.68 -7.31
CA ASP A 9 2.79 -1.39 -8.35
C ASP A 9 4.29 -1.56 -8.02
N THR A 10 5.05 -2.18 -8.93
CA THR A 10 6.49 -2.40 -8.79
C THR A 10 7.33 -1.12 -8.74
N LEU A 11 6.79 0.00 -9.22
CA LEU A 11 7.41 1.33 -9.18
C LEU A 11 7.03 2.13 -7.92
N GLY A 12 6.15 1.58 -7.08
CA GLY A 12 5.60 2.23 -5.88
C GLY A 12 4.47 3.21 -6.19
N MET A 13 3.81 3.11 -7.35
CA MET A 13 2.64 3.93 -7.68
C MET A 13 1.39 3.32 -7.08
N LEU A 14 0.55 4.17 -6.48
CA LEU A 14 -0.60 3.74 -5.71
C LEU A 14 -1.69 3.21 -6.62
N LEU A 15 -2.11 1.97 -6.36
CA LEU A 15 -3.26 1.33 -7.00
C LEU A 15 -4.51 1.48 -6.13
N LYS A 16 -4.37 1.24 -4.82
CA LYS A 16 -5.44 1.40 -3.83
C LYS A 16 -4.89 1.70 -2.45
N ALA A 17 -5.66 2.42 -1.64
CA ALA A 17 -5.36 2.68 -0.24
C ALA A 17 -6.63 2.54 0.59
N GLU A 18 -6.49 2.02 1.81
CA GLU A 18 -7.54 1.97 2.81
C GLU A 18 -6.99 2.51 4.14
N VAL A 19 -7.82 3.28 4.84
CA VAL A 19 -7.47 3.85 6.14
C VAL A 19 -8.57 3.53 7.12
N HIS A 20 -8.20 2.92 8.24
CA HIS A 20 -9.16 2.58 9.28
C HIS A 20 -8.56 2.72 10.69
N SER A 21 -9.40 2.49 11.70
CA SER A 21 -8.96 2.47 13.10
C SER A 21 -7.91 1.38 13.32
N ALA A 22 -6.95 1.62 14.22
CA ALA A 22 -5.96 0.62 14.60
C ALA A 22 -6.54 -0.61 15.33
N GLY A 23 -7.81 -0.57 15.74
CA GLY A 23 -8.52 -1.71 16.32
C GLY A 23 -8.87 -2.81 15.30
N ILE A 24 -8.78 -2.53 13.99
CA ILE A 24 -8.95 -3.55 12.95
C ILE A 24 -7.61 -4.25 12.71
N GLN A 25 -7.63 -5.57 12.63
CA GLN A 25 -6.42 -6.36 12.39
C GLN A 25 -5.95 -6.23 10.94
N ASP A 26 -4.65 -6.42 10.70
CA ASP A 26 -4.09 -6.23 9.35
C ASP A 26 -4.68 -7.20 8.32
N ARG A 27 -5.11 -8.39 8.79
CA ARG A 27 -5.82 -9.38 7.97
C ARG A 27 -7.15 -8.88 7.42
N ASP A 28 -7.94 -8.18 8.24
CA ASP A 28 -9.25 -7.67 7.85
C ASP A 28 -9.06 -6.42 6.97
N GLY A 29 -8.05 -5.61 7.29
CA GLY A 29 -7.63 -4.48 6.45
C GLY A 29 -7.17 -4.91 5.05
N ALA A 30 -6.53 -6.08 4.93
CA ALA A 30 -6.10 -6.65 3.65
C ALA A 30 -7.28 -6.92 2.71
N ALA A 31 -8.34 -7.55 3.23
CA ALA A 31 -9.54 -7.85 2.47
C ALA A 31 -10.19 -6.56 1.91
N LEU A 32 -10.19 -5.48 2.70
CA LEU A 32 -10.67 -4.17 2.24
C LEU A 32 -9.85 -3.63 1.07
N VAL A 33 -8.54 -3.81 1.07
CA VAL A 33 -7.67 -3.41 -0.06
C VAL A 33 -7.93 -4.30 -1.28
N PHE A 34 -8.21 -5.59 -1.10
CA PHE A 34 -8.49 -6.51 -2.20
C PHE A 34 -9.86 -6.33 -2.85
N ASP A 35 -10.80 -5.67 -2.17
CA ASP A 35 -12.13 -5.44 -2.72
C ASP A 35 -12.08 -4.78 -4.12
N ARG A 36 -12.78 -5.41 -5.07
CA ARG A 36 -12.84 -5.03 -6.50
C ARG A 36 -11.48 -4.87 -7.20
N LEU A 37 -10.42 -5.43 -6.65
CA LEU A 37 -9.07 -5.25 -7.18
C LEU A 37 -8.95 -5.76 -8.62
N VAL A 38 -9.39 -7.00 -8.87
CA VAL A 38 -9.31 -7.63 -10.21
C VAL A 38 -10.23 -6.95 -11.22
N ASN A 39 -11.36 -6.39 -10.79
CA ASN A 39 -12.25 -5.64 -11.66
C ASN A 39 -11.58 -4.37 -12.19
N ARG A 40 -10.77 -3.71 -11.36
CA ARG A 40 -10.09 -2.46 -11.71
C ARG A 40 -8.72 -2.67 -12.35
N PHE A 41 -8.02 -3.72 -11.94
CA PHE A 41 -6.66 -4.03 -12.37
C PHE A 41 -6.56 -5.52 -12.75
N PRO A 42 -7.20 -5.94 -13.86
CA PRO A 42 -7.26 -7.35 -14.25
C PRO A 42 -5.88 -7.94 -14.57
N PHE A 43 -4.91 -7.08 -14.91
CA PHE A 43 -3.54 -7.43 -15.24
C PHE A 43 -2.64 -7.74 -14.02
N ILE A 44 -3.13 -7.59 -12.78
CA ILE A 44 -2.35 -8.02 -11.61
C ILE A 44 -2.34 -9.54 -11.56
N GLU A 45 -1.17 -10.15 -11.60
CA GLU A 45 -1.01 -11.62 -11.59
C GLU A 45 -0.71 -12.17 -10.19
N LYS A 46 0.05 -11.41 -9.40
CA LYS A 46 0.55 -11.82 -8.08
C LYS A 46 0.57 -10.65 -7.13
N ILE A 47 0.24 -10.91 -5.86
CA ILE A 47 0.28 -9.95 -4.77
C ILE A 47 1.40 -10.35 -3.81
N CYS A 48 2.17 -9.38 -3.32
CA CYS A 48 3.21 -9.61 -2.32
C CYS A 48 2.83 -8.90 -1.02
N GLY A 49 2.93 -9.61 0.11
CA GLY A 49 2.66 -9.08 1.44
C GLY A 49 3.82 -9.37 2.40
N ASP A 50 3.89 -8.67 3.53
CA ASP A 50 4.81 -9.06 4.61
C ASP A 50 4.18 -10.12 5.53
N GLY A 51 4.94 -10.56 6.54
CA GLY A 51 4.48 -11.59 7.48
C GLY A 51 3.19 -11.25 8.24
N GLY A 52 2.81 -9.97 8.35
CA GLY A 52 1.55 -9.56 8.99
C GLY A 52 0.31 -9.91 8.17
N TYR A 53 0.49 -10.16 6.87
CA TYR A 53 -0.55 -10.60 5.93
C TYR A 53 -0.60 -12.12 5.76
N GLN A 54 0.09 -12.88 6.62
CA GLN A 54 -0.01 -14.34 6.60
C GLN A 54 -1.31 -14.81 7.25
N GLY A 55 -1.97 -15.79 6.63
CA GLY A 55 -3.04 -16.56 7.25
C GLY A 55 -4.19 -16.87 6.29
N PRO A 56 -5.04 -17.84 6.64
CA PRO A 56 -6.11 -18.33 5.76
C PRO A 56 -7.08 -17.21 5.35
N THR A 57 -7.42 -16.32 6.26
CA THR A 57 -8.31 -15.17 5.98
C THR A 57 -7.80 -14.28 4.84
N VAL A 58 -6.49 -14.03 4.80
CA VAL A 58 -5.89 -13.14 3.79
C VAL A 58 -5.71 -13.88 2.47
N GLU A 59 -5.36 -15.16 2.52
CA GLU A 59 -5.27 -16.03 1.35
C GLU A 59 -6.64 -16.21 0.66
N GLU A 60 -7.70 -16.44 1.43
CA GLU A 60 -9.08 -16.56 0.93
C GLU A 60 -9.62 -15.25 0.37
N ALA A 61 -9.30 -14.11 1.02
CA ALA A 61 -9.73 -12.80 0.55
C ALA A 61 -8.93 -12.30 -0.67
N SER A 62 -7.74 -12.88 -0.92
CA SER A 62 -6.89 -12.43 -2.01
C SER A 62 -7.39 -12.94 -3.35
N PRO A 63 -7.65 -12.06 -4.32
CA PRO A 63 -8.17 -12.47 -5.61
C PRO A 63 -7.06 -13.02 -6.54
N ARG A 64 -5.80 -13.03 -6.08
CA ARG A 64 -4.62 -13.49 -6.81
C ARG A 64 -3.67 -14.25 -5.87
N SER A 65 -2.74 -14.99 -6.46
CA SER A 65 -1.69 -15.68 -5.70
C SER A 65 -0.92 -14.71 -4.80
N MET A 66 -0.76 -15.07 -3.53
CA MET A 66 -0.01 -14.28 -2.56
C MET A 66 1.39 -14.85 -2.33
N GLU A 67 2.36 -13.96 -2.31
CA GLU A 67 3.73 -14.25 -1.92
C GLU A 67 4.06 -13.49 -0.64
N ILE A 68 4.17 -14.22 0.48
CA ILE A 68 4.52 -13.61 1.77
C ILE A 68 6.05 -13.48 1.86
N VAL A 69 6.52 -12.24 1.84
CA VAL A 69 7.94 -11.88 1.92
C VAL A 69 8.35 -11.82 3.40
N LYS A 70 9.06 -12.87 3.86
CA LYS A 70 9.55 -12.99 5.24
C LYS A 70 11.07 -12.99 5.30
N ARG A 71 11.61 -12.70 6.49
CA ARG A 71 13.03 -12.93 6.80
C ARG A 71 13.22 -14.41 7.12
N ASN A 72 14.27 -15.01 6.57
CA ASN A 72 14.61 -16.41 6.81
C ASN A 72 15.80 -16.58 7.78
N GLN A 73 16.44 -15.48 8.21
CA GLN A 73 17.61 -15.50 9.08
C GLN A 73 17.56 -14.35 10.11
N ALA A 74 18.27 -14.54 11.23
CA ALA A 74 18.47 -13.49 12.22
C ALA A 74 19.43 -12.41 11.68
N GLY A 75 19.11 -11.14 11.91
CA GLY A 75 19.89 -9.99 11.43
C GLY A 75 19.17 -9.12 10.41
N PHE A 76 19.86 -8.10 9.89
CA PHE A 76 19.35 -7.22 8.85
C PHE A 76 19.45 -7.91 7.48
N GLN A 77 18.30 -8.11 6.83
CA GLN A 77 18.21 -8.62 5.46
C GLN A 77 17.38 -7.66 4.63
N VAL A 78 17.91 -7.25 3.48
CA VAL A 78 17.16 -6.48 2.49
C VAL A 78 16.13 -7.41 1.85
N LEU A 79 14.85 -7.03 1.95
CA LEU A 79 13.72 -7.74 1.33
C LEU A 79 13.23 -6.92 0.12
N PRO A 80 13.70 -7.20 -1.12
CA PRO A 80 13.59 -6.25 -2.24
C PRO A 80 12.18 -5.73 -2.51
N LYS A 81 11.16 -6.59 -2.42
CA LYS A 81 9.76 -6.22 -2.67
C LYS A 81 9.14 -5.39 -1.54
N ARG A 82 9.59 -5.57 -0.29
CA ARG A 82 9.09 -4.84 0.89
C ARG A 82 9.48 -3.36 0.83
N TRP A 83 10.70 -3.07 0.36
CA TRP A 83 11.21 -1.71 0.22
C TRP A 83 10.37 -0.83 -0.71
N ILE A 84 9.63 -1.42 -1.66
CA ILE A 84 8.75 -0.66 -2.56
C ILE A 84 7.64 0.04 -1.78
N VAL A 85 6.99 -0.68 -0.87
CA VAL A 85 5.91 -0.16 -0.02
C VAL A 85 6.48 0.86 0.98
N GLU A 86 7.58 0.52 1.64
CA GLU A 86 8.23 1.41 2.63
C GLU A 86 8.69 2.73 1.99
N ARG A 87 9.27 2.68 0.79
CA ARG A 87 9.62 3.87 0.00
C ARG A 87 8.40 4.71 -0.37
N THR A 88 7.28 4.06 -0.72
CA THR A 88 6.03 4.77 -1.02
C THR A 88 5.50 5.48 0.24
N LEU A 89 5.51 4.81 1.39
CA LEU A 89 5.17 5.41 2.68
C LEU A 89 6.09 6.58 3.03
N ALA A 90 7.39 6.48 2.73
CA ALA A 90 8.34 7.58 2.91
C ALA A 90 7.99 8.79 2.04
N TRP A 91 7.63 8.60 0.76
CA TRP A 91 7.17 9.69 -0.10
C TRP A 91 5.89 10.37 0.42
N LEU A 92 4.96 9.59 0.98
CA LEU A 92 3.79 10.15 1.65
C LEU A 92 4.21 11.02 2.84
N GLY A 93 5.16 10.53 3.66
CA GLY A 93 5.69 11.27 4.83
C GLY A 93 6.31 12.64 4.51
N ILE A 94 6.81 12.86 3.29
CA ILE A 94 7.33 14.17 2.84
C ILE A 94 6.22 15.24 2.81
N ASN A 95 4.96 14.85 2.66
CA ASN A 95 3.84 15.79 2.72
C ASN A 95 3.48 16.06 4.18
N ARG A 96 3.71 17.30 4.64
CA ARG A 96 3.55 17.73 6.05
C ARG A 96 2.26 17.23 6.74
N ARG A 97 1.13 17.23 6.02
CA ARG A 97 -0.18 16.73 6.50
C ARG A 97 -0.18 15.25 6.88
N MET A 98 0.68 14.43 6.28
CA MET A 98 0.75 12.98 6.49
C MET A 98 1.94 12.54 7.37
N ALA A 99 2.86 13.47 7.69
CA ALA A 99 4.02 13.21 8.53
C ALA A 99 3.65 12.77 9.96
N LYS A 100 2.49 13.23 10.45
CA LYS A 100 1.85 12.75 11.69
C LYS A 100 0.36 12.55 11.42
N ASP A 101 -0.31 11.82 12.30
CA ASP A 101 -1.75 11.58 12.22
C ASP A 101 -2.53 12.77 12.77
N PHE A 102 -2.75 13.80 11.93
CA PHE A 102 -3.47 15.03 12.32
C PHE A 102 -4.97 14.98 12.05
N GLU A 103 -5.40 14.11 11.14
CA GLU A 103 -6.77 14.17 10.62
C GLU A 103 -7.77 13.55 11.60
N ARG A 104 -9.02 14.01 11.59
CA ARG A 104 -10.09 13.46 12.46
C ARG A 104 -10.75 12.23 11.85
N PHE A 105 -10.93 12.20 10.53
CA PHE A 105 -11.66 11.15 9.82
C PHE A 105 -10.72 10.36 8.92
N SER A 106 -10.94 9.04 8.84
CA SER A 106 -10.18 8.15 7.95
C SER A 106 -10.33 8.56 6.48
N GLY A 107 -11.52 8.98 6.06
CA GLY A 107 -11.77 9.48 4.71
C GLY A 107 -10.91 10.69 4.35
N THR A 108 -10.67 11.60 5.30
CA THR A 108 -9.77 12.75 5.09
C THR A 108 -8.33 12.31 4.92
N SER A 109 -7.84 11.38 5.75
CA SER A 109 -6.50 10.79 5.59
C SER A 109 -6.34 10.09 4.25
N LEU A 110 -7.35 9.33 3.81
CA LEU A 110 -7.36 8.66 2.52
C LEU A 110 -7.28 9.66 1.36
N ALA A 111 -8.06 10.74 1.42
CA ALA A 111 -8.04 11.80 0.41
C ALA A 111 -6.65 12.46 0.31
N PHE A 112 -5.96 12.67 1.43
CA PHE A 112 -4.59 13.19 1.41
C PHE A 112 -3.57 12.22 0.82
N ILE A 113 -3.71 10.91 1.08
CA ILE A 113 -2.88 9.87 0.45
C ILE A 113 -3.06 9.92 -1.07
N GLN A 114 -4.30 9.93 -1.54
CA GLN A 114 -4.61 10.01 -2.97
C GLN A 114 -4.07 11.29 -3.61
N THR A 115 -4.30 12.45 -2.97
CA THR A 115 -3.80 13.75 -3.46
C THR A 115 -2.29 13.77 -3.59
N ALA A 116 -1.57 13.23 -2.61
CA ALA A 116 -0.12 13.17 -2.64
C ALA A 116 0.41 12.25 -3.74
N MET A 117 -0.24 11.11 -3.98
CA MET A 117 0.14 10.19 -5.05
C MET A 117 -0.17 10.75 -6.43
N ILE A 118 -1.31 11.43 -6.61
CA ILE A 118 -1.63 12.18 -7.83
C ILE A 118 -0.52 13.20 -8.11
N LYS A 119 -0.18 14.04 -7.13
CA LYS A 119 0.91 15.02 -7.26
C LYS A 119 2.25 14.38 -7.65
N LEU A 120 2.61 13.24 -7.04
CA LEU A 120 3.85 12.53 -7.35
C LEU A 120 3.83 11.98 -8.79
N MET A 121 2.74 11.31 -9.18
CA MET A 121 2.57 10.68 -10.49
C MET A 121 2.55 11.74 -11.61
N THR A 122 1.80 12.83 -11.45
CA THR A 122 1.78 13.94 -12.41
C THR A 122 3.16 14.54 -12.61
N ARG A 123 3.95 14.74 -11.54
CA ARG A 123 5.32 15.24 -11.66
C ARG A 123 6.26 14.29 -12.38
N ARG A 124 6.04 12.97 -12.27
CA ARG A 124 6.82 11.97 -13.00
C ARG A 124 6.47 11.94 -14.48
N LEU A 125 5.19 12.01 -14.81
CA LEU A 125 4.71 12.09 -16.19
C LEU A 125 5.23 13.36 -16.88
N ALA A 126 5.18 14.50 -16.21
CA ALA A 126 5.65 15.77 -16.77
C ALA A 126 7.19 15.90 -16.83
N ARG A 127 7.96 14.99 -16.21
CA ARG A 127 9.43 15.07 -16.16
C ARG A 127 10.08 14.72 -17.49
N TYR A 128 9.47 13.81 -18.25
CA TYR A 128 9.94 13.43 -19.57
C TYR A 128 8.91 13.92 -20.58
N PRO A 129 9.21 14.98 -21.38
CA PRO A 129 8.30 15.37 -22.44
C PRO A 129 8.09 14.16 -23.37
N LEU A 130 6.84 13.92 -23.76
CA LEU A 130 6.52 12.95 -24.81
C LEU A 130 7.19 13.47 -26.08
N SER A 131 8.37 12.91 -26.39
CA SER A 131 9.08 13.13 -27.65
C SER A 131 8.27 12.59 -28.81
#